data_AF-A0A1I7TY07-F1
#
_entry.id   AF-A0A1I7TY07-F1
#
_cell.length_a   1.000
_cell.length_b   1.000
_cell.length_c   1.000
_cell.angle_alpha   90.00
_cell.angle_beta   90.00
_cell.angle_gamma   90.00
#
_symmetry.space_group_name_H-M   'P 1'
#
loop_
_entity.id
_entity.type
_entity.pdbx_description
1 polymer ?
#
loop_
_entity_poly.entity_id
_entity_poly.type
_entity_poly.pdbx_seq_one_letter_code
_entity_poly.pdbx_strand_id
1 'polypeptide(L)'
;MLIAVFVQLTVPLAMLVLPSAYGWISMFYRYYNQAIMNMMVVTASLHGAFSTIIMVIVHRPYRESIMTLVYSRPTRNEQTRCFLRKDPVYIINIT
;
A
#
# COMPACT_ATOMS: atom_id res chain seq x y z
N MET A 1 11.64 4.42 13.94
CA MET A 1 12.44 3.94 12.80
C MET A 1 12.82 2.48 12.98
N LEU A 2 13.49 2.08 14.07
CA LEU A 2 13.84 0.67 14.32
C LEU A 2 12.61 -0.26 14.39
N ILE A 3 11.59 0.07 15.18
CA ILE A 3 10.37 -0.75 15.34
C ILE A 3 9.65 -0.97 13.99
N ALA A 4 9.64 0.05 13.14
CA ALA A 4 9.08 0.01 11.79
C ALA A 4 9.78 -1.03 10.91
N VAL A 5 11.12 -1.03 10.90
CA VAL A 5 11.92 -2.00 10.15
C VAL A 5 11.77 -3.42 10.71
N PHE A 6 11.70 -3.57 12.03
CA PHE A 6 11.44 -4.86 12.66
C PHE A 6 10.07 -5.42 12.25
N VAL A 7 9.01 -4.61 12.26
CA VAL A 7 7.67 -5.03 11.80
C VAL A 7 7.68 -5.36 10.30
N GLN A 8 8.36 -4.56 9.48
CA GLN A 8 8.53 -4.82 8.06
C GLN A 8 9.30 -6.10 7.75
N LEU A 9 10.18 -6.55 8.65
CA LEU A 9 10.94 -7.78 8.49
C LEU A 9 10.14 -8.99 8.99
N THR A 10 9.48 -8.87 10.15
CA THR A 10 8.78 -9.99 10.79
C THR A 10 7.51 -10.39 10.07
N VAL A 11 6.75 -9.43 9.51
CA VAL A 11 5.51 -9.75 8.78
C VAL A 11 5.75 -10.61 7.53
N PRO A 12 6.64 -10.23 6.60
CA PRO A 12 6.94 -11.09 5.44
C PRO A 12 7.62 -12.41 5.84
N LEU A 13 8.41 -12.45 6.92
CA LEU A 13 8.95 -13.71 7.44
C LEU A 13 7.85 -14.64 7.93
N ALA A 14 6.94 -14.16 8.78
CA ALA A 14 5.82 -14.96 9.27
C ALA A 14 4.91 -15.44 8.14
N MET A 15 4.63 -14.56 7.18
CA MET A 15 3.78 -14.85 6.03
C MET A 15 4.40 -15.86 5.05
N LEU A 16 5.72 -16.07 5.09
CA LEU A 16 6.44 -17.11 4.33
C LEU A 16 6.56 -18.43 5.12
N VAL A 17 6.79 -18.33 6.43
CA VAL A 17 6.96 -19.49 7.34
C VAL A 17 5.63 -20.24 7.53
N LEU A 18 4.50 -19.54 7.60
CA LEU A 18 3.19 -20.17 7.79
C LEU A 18 2.75 -21.08 6.62
N PRO A 19 2.76 -20.65 5.34
CA PRO A 19 2.41 -21.51 4.21
C PRO A 19 3.41 -22.65 4.00
N SER A 20 4.70 -22.42 4.24
CA SER A 20 5.72 -23.47 4.13
C SER A 20 5.60 -24.54 5.23
N ALA A 21 5.38 -24.14 6.49
CA ALA A 21 5.15 -25.06 7.59
C ALA A 21 3.89 -25.91 7.38
N TYR A 22 2.79 -25.29 6.94
CA TYR A 22 1.56 -26.02 6.61
C TYR A 22 1.75 -27.01 5.46
N GLY A 23 2.48 -26.61 4.40
CA GLY A 23 2.81 -27.51 3.29
C GLY A 23 3.56 -28.76 3.76
N TRP A 24 4.54 -28.57 4.65
CA TRP A 24 5.26 -29.70 5.25
C TRP A 24 4.38 -30.58 6.12
N ILE A 25 3.59 -29.99 7.02
CA ILE A 25 2.69 -30.72 7.92
C ILE A 25 1.67 -31.51 7.07
N SER A 26 1.04 -30.88 6.07
CA SER A 26 0.09 -31.52 5.16
C SER A 26 0.71 -32.73 4.44
N MET A 27 1.98 -32.65 4.04
CA MET A 27 2.72 -33.75 3.43
C MET A 27 2.96 -34.93 4.39
N PHE A 28 3.38 -34.66 5.64
CA PHE A 28 3.61 -35.72 6.64
C PHE A 28 2.32 -36.41 7.08
N TYR A 29 1.23 -35.66 7.26
CA TYR A 29 -0.06 -36.20 7.71
C TYR A 29 -0.93 -36.73 6.57
N ARG A 30 -0.48 -36.68 5.31
CA ARG A 30 -1.23 -37.07 4.09
C ARG A 30 -2.60 -36.38 3.95
N TYR A 31 -2.80 -35.27 4.67
CA TYR A 31 -4.05 -34.52 4.68
C TYR A 31 -3.93 -33.37 3.67
N TYR A 32 -4.25 -33.67 2.42
CA TYR A 32 -4.23 -32.72 1.32
C TYR A 32 -5.62 -32.14 1.09
N ASN A 33 -5.94 -31.05 1.78
CA ASN A 33 -7.11 -30.27 1.43
C ASN A 33 -6.74 -29.27 0.32
N GLN A 34 -7.22 -29.56 -0.90
CA GLN A 34 -6.91 -28.78 -2.10
C GLN A 34 -7.37 -27.31 -1.99
N ALA A 35 -8.47 -27.05 -1.26
CA ALA A 35 -8.92 -25.68 -1.00
C ALA A 35 -7.90 -24.92 -0.14
N ILE A 36 -7.39 -25.56 0.91
CA ILE A 36 -6.41 -24.92 1.81
C ILE A 36 -5.07 -24.73 1.10
N MET A 37 -4.63 -25.71 0.31
CA MET A 37 -3.38 -25.60 -0.45
C MET A 37 -3.44 -24.46 -1.48
N ASN A 38 -4.55 -24.32 -2.21
CA ASN A 38 -4.75 -23.20 -3.14
C ASN A 38 -4.75 -21.85 -2.42
N MET A 39 -5.40 -21.75 -1.26
CA MET A 39 -5.38 -20.52 -0.45
C MET A 39 -3.95 -20.18 0.00
N MET A 40 -3.13 -21.18 0.35
CA MET A 40 -1.73 -20.97 0.72
C MET A 40 -0.86 -20.51 -0.45
N VAL A 41 -1.07 -21.06 -1.65
CA VAL A 41 -0.37 -20.63 -2.88
C VAL A 41 -0.74 -19.19 -3.25
N VAL A 42 -2.02 -18.82 -3.14
CA VAL A 42 -2.48 -17.44 -3.35
C VAL A 42 -1.85 -16.50 -2.31
N THR A 43 -1.83 -16.89 -1.05
CA THR A 43 -1.23 -16.10 0.05
C THR A 43 0.28 -15.90 -0.18
N ALA A 44 1.00 -16.96 -0.57
CA ALA A 44 2.41 -16.89 -0.91
C ALA A 44 2.67 -15.99 -2.13
N SER A 45 1.80 -16.04 -3.15
CA SER A 45 1.90 -15.19 -4.34
C SER A 45 1.64 -13.71 -4.02
N LEU A 46 0.73 -13.42 -3.09
CA LEU A 46 0.39 -12.07 -2.66
C LEU A 46 1.40 -11.47 -1.67
N HIS A 47 2.29 -12.28 -1.10
CA HIS A 47 3.32 -11.84 -0.14
C HIS A 47 4.07 -10.58 -0.61
N GLY A 48 4.50 -10.55 -1.87
CA GLY A 48 5.21 -9.41 -2.45
C GLY A 48 4.40 -8.11 -2.45
N ALA A 49 3.08 -8.21 -2.69
CA ALA A 49 2.17 -7.07 -2.63
C ALA A 49 1.92 -6.60 -1.19
N PHE A 50 1.83 -7.53 -0.23
CA PHE A 50 1.71 -7.16 1.18
C PHE A 50 2.99 -6.50 1.72
N SER A 51 4.17 -6.94 1.29
CA SER A 51 5.45 -6.33 1.67
C SER A 51 5.54 -4.86 1.24
N THR A 52 5.11 -4.54 0.02
CA THR A 52 5.10 -3.17 -0.49
C THR A 52 4.04 -2.30 0.19
N ILE A 53 2.85 -2.83 0.45
CA ILE A 53 1.80 -2.12 1.20
C ILE A 53 2.26 -1.80 2.62
N ILE A 54 2.89 -2.74 3.32
CA ILE A 54 3.40 -2.52 4.67
C ILE A 54 4.53 -1.49 4.65
N MET A 55 5.43 -1.55 3.67
CA MET A 55 6.48 -0.54 3.47
C MET A 55 5.91 0.88 3.34
N VAL A 56 4.86 1.01 2.53
CA VAL A 56 4.10 2.25 2.32
C VAL A 56 3.41 2.74 3.60
N ILE A 57 2.81 1.85 4.39
CA ILE A 57 2.06 2.22 5.59
C ILE A 57 2.96 2.56 6.79
N VAL A 58 4.09 1.85 6.92
CA VAL A 58 5.01 1.94 8.05
C VAL A 58 5.91 3.18 7.95
N HIS A 59 6.25 3.62 6.74
CA HIS A 59 6.90 4.90 6.55
C HIS A 59 5.92 6.03 6.87
N ARG A 60 5.98 6.54 8.12
CA ARG A 60 5.27 7.73 8.60
C ARG A 60 5.21 8.92 7.60
N PRO A 61 6.27 9.30 6.85
CA PRO A 61 6.15 10.39 5.86
C PRO A 61 5.21 10.06 4.69
N TYR A 62 5.03 8.77 4.35
CA TYR A 62 4.23 8.35 3.22
C TYR A 62 2.72 8.41 3.52
N ARG A 63 2.31 8.19 4.78
CA ARG A 63 0.91 8.40 5.21
C ARG A 63 0.47 9.86 5.04
N GLU A 64 1.34 10.81 5.40
CA GLU A 64 1.07 12.24 5.22
C GLU A 64 1.00 12.61 3.73
N SER A 65 1.89 12.09 2.88
CA SER A 65 1.86 12.33 1.44
C SER A 65 0.67 11.69 0.71
N ILE A 66 0.26 10.49 1.11
CA ILE A 66 -0.94 9.83 0.56
C ILE A 66 -2.19 10.54 1.06
N MET A 67 -2.25 10.95 2.32
CA MET A 67 -3.38 11.69 2.86
C MET A 67 -3.48 13.09 2.25
N THR A 68 -2.36 13.76 1.95
CA THR A 68 -2.40 14.97 1.13
C THR A 68 -2.82 14.66 -0.31
N LEU A 69 -2.37 13.60 -0.97
CA LEU A 69 -2.82 13.29 -2.34
C LEU A 69 -4.31 12.89 -2.42
N VAL A 70 -4.81 12.11 -1.46
CA VAL A 70 -6.19 11.59 -1.45
C VAL A 70 -7.17 12.60 -0.85
N TYR A 71 -6.73 13.39 0.13
CA TYR A 71 -7.56 14.36 0.86
C TYR A 71 -7.28 15.81 0.48
N SER A 72 -6.38 16.09 -0.49
CA SER A 72 -6.29 17.41 -1.12
C SER A 72 -7.62 17.68 -1.82
N ARG A 73 -8.51 18.34 -1.09
CA ARG A 73 -9.43 19.29 -1.72
C ARG A 73 -8.54 20.22 -2.54
N PRO A 74 -8.77 20.41 -3.85
CA PRO A 74 -8.07 21.45 -4.57
C PRO A 74 -8.22 22.72 -3.74
N THR A 75 -7.10 23.27 -3.27
CA THR A 75 -7.17 24.48 -2.47
C THR A 75 -7.94 25.49 -3.32
N ARG A 76 -8.99 26.08 -2.75
CA ARG A 76 -9.86 27.04 -3.45
C ARG A 76 -9.03 28.08 -4.23
N ASN A 77 -7.82 28.38 -3.75
CA ASN A 77 -6.85 29.27 -4.36
C ASN A 77 -6.27 28.77 -5.70
N GLU A 78 -5.93 27.48 -5.88
CA GLU A 78 -5.47 26.96 -7.19
C GLU A 78 -6.61 26.89 -8.20
N GLN A 79 -7.81 26.51 -7.75
CA GLN A 79 -9.00 26.49 -8.60
C GLN A 79 -9.36 27.92 -9.02
N THR A 80 -9.34 28.89 -8.11
CA THR A 80 -9.53 30.31 -8.42
C THR A 80 -8.43 30.86 -9.32
N ARG A 81 -7.16 30.47 -9.17
CA ARG A 81 -6.08 30.89 -10.09
C ARG A 81 -6.25 30.30 -11.49
N CYS A 82 -6.72 29.06 -11.62
CA CYS A 82 -6.99 28.46 -12.93
C CYS A 82 -8.22 29.08 -13.60
N PHE A 83 -9.24 29.47 -12.83
CA PHE A 83 -10.40 30.24 -13.31
C PHE A 83 -10.01 31.67 -13.71
N LEU A 84 -9.37 32.43 -12.82
CA LEU A 84 -8.90 33.80 -13.10
C LEU A 84 -7.90 33.87 -14.27
N ARG A 85 -7.12 32.81 -14.51
CA ARG A 85 -6.26 32.70 -15.69
C ARG A 85 -7.03 32.46 -16.99
N LYS A 86 -8.23 31.86 -16.93
CA LYS A 86 -9.08 31.61 -18.10
C LYS A 86 -10.01 32.79 -18.44
N ASP A 87 -10.23 33.72 -17.51
CA ASP A 87 -11.06 34.89 -17.74
C ASP A 87 -10.28 35.98 -18.52
N PRO A 88 -10.76 36.41 -19.71
CA PRO A 88 -10.05 37.40 -20.53
C PRO A 88 -9.91 38.77 -19.84
N VAL A 89 -10.77 39.07 -18.87
CA VAL A 89 -10.78 40.35 -18.13
C VAL A 89 -9.54 40.54 -17.25
N TYR A 90 -8.94 39.46 -16.72
CA TYR A 90 -7.77 39.56 -15.85
C TYR A 90 -6.48 39.90 -16.62
N ILE A 91 -6.34 39.38 -17.84
CA ILE A 91 -5.18 39.63 -18.70
C ILE A 91 -5.15 41.10 -19.16
N ILE A 92 -6.33 41.73 -19.32
CA ILE A 92 -6.46 43.12 -19.77
C ILE A 92 -6.09 44.12 -18.65
N ASN A 93 -6.24 43.75 -17.37
CA ASN A 93 -5.95 44.63 -16.23
C ASN A 93 -4.47 44.62 -15.77
N ILE A 94 -3.61 43.82 -16.40
CA ILE A 94 -2.17 43.70 -16.08
C ILE A 94 -1.27 44.28 -17.19
N THR A 95 -1.85 44.71 -18.33
CA THR A 95 -1.16 45.45 -19.41
C THR A 95 -1.49 46.92 -19.32
#